data_AF-A0AAW4KQU8-F1
#
_entry.id   AF-A0AAW4KQU8-F1
#
_cell.length_a   1.000
_cell.length_b   1.000
_cell.length_c   1.000
_cell.angle_alpha   90.00
_cell.angle_beta   90.00
_cell.angle_gamma   90.00
#
_symmetry.space_group_name_H-M   'P 1'
#
loop_
_entity.id
_entity.type
_entity.pdbx_description
1 polymer ?
#
loop_
_entity_poly.entity_id
_entity_poly.type
_entity_poly.pdbx_seq_one_letter_code
_entity_poly.pdbx_strand_id
1 'polypeptide(L)'
;KNVVTTAGTTSERIIKAMNADKQMGMNVISAKDHGESFQMLESGRAVAFMMDDALLAGEEAKAKKPDDWVITGTPQSFEAYACMVRKGD
;
A
#
# COMPACT_ATOMS: atom_id res chain seq x y z
N LYS A 1 8.68 -10.34 7.75
CA LYS A 1 7.94 -9.30 8.53
C LYS A 1 6.57 -9.08 7.91
N ASN A 2 5.56 -8.65 8.67
CA ASN A 2 4.23 -8.38 8.13
C ASN A 2 4.22 -7.05 7.37
N VAL A 3 3.86 -7.08 6.09
CA VAL A 3 3.70 -5.88 5.26
C VAL A 3 2.28 -5.91 4.70
N VAL A 4 1.55 -4.81 4.84
CA VAL A 4 0.17 -4.72 4.35
C VAL A 4 0.14 -3.98 3.01
N THR A 5 -0.82 -4.35 2.17
CA THR A 5 -1.22 -3.65 0.96
C THR A 5 -2.73 -3.83 0.76
N THR A 6 -3.33 -3.12 -0.20
CA THR A 6 -4.76 -3.24 -0.49
C THR A 6 -5.00 -4.26 -1.61
N ALA A 7 -5.95 -5.16 -1.39
CA ALA A 7 -6.31 -6.20 -2.35
C ALA A 7 -6.79 -5.63 -3.68
N GLY A 8 -6.39 -6.25 -4.79
CA GLY A 8 -6.81 -5.87 -6.14
C GLY A 8 -6.09 -4.66 -6.73
N THR A 9 -5.04 -4.16 -6.08
CA THR A 9 -4.23 -3.02 -6.56
C THR A 9 -3.01 -3.47 -7.36
N THR A 10 -2.43 -2.56 -8.14
CA THR A 10 -1.14 -2.78 -8.78
C THR A 10 -0.05 -3.04 -7.73
N SER A 11 -0.09 -2.30 -6.62
CA SER A 11 0.82 -2.45 -5.47
C SER A 11 0.85 -3.87 -4.91
N GLU A 12 -0.30 -4.54 -4.80
CA GLU A 12 -0.37 -5.94 -4.36
C GLU A 12 0.42 -6.88 -5.28
N ARG A 13 0.24 -6.73 -6.59
CA ARG A 13 0.96 -7.54 -7.58
C ARG A 13 2.47 -7.28 -7.51
N ILE A 14 2.87 -6.01 -7.42
CA ILE A 14 4.29 -5.62 -7.36
C ILE A 14 4.96 -6.18 -6.11
N ILE A 15 4.36 -6.00 -4.92
CA ILE A 15 5.00 -6.44 -3.68
C ILE A 15 5.11 -7.96 -3.61
N LYS A 16 4.11 -8.71 -4.10
CA LYS A 16 4.15 -10.17 -4.14
C LYS A 16 5.24 -10.67 -5.09
N ALA A 17 5.34 -10.08 -6.29
CA ALA A 17 6.40 -10.40 -7.24
C ALA A 17 7.78 -10.10 -6.65
N MET A 18 7.97 -8.90 -6.09
CA MET A 18 9.23 -8.51 -5.46
C MET A 18 9.62 -9.44 -4.31
N ASN A 19 8.66 -9.83 -3.48
CA ASN A 19 8.89 -10.74 -2.36
C ASN A 19 9.41 -12.11 -2.83
N ALA A 20 8.86 -12.62 -3.93
CA ALA A 20 9.27 -13.88 -4.53
C ALA A 20 10.66 -13.75 -5.20
N ASP A 21 10.84 -12.76 -6.08
CA ASP A 21 12.04 -12.58 -6.90
C ASP A 21 13.28 -12.28 -6.05
N LYS A 22 13.11 -11.42 -5.02
CA LYS A 22 14.21 -11.00 -4.14
C LYS A 22 14.28 -11.83 -2.86
N GLN A 23 13.47 -12.88 -2.72
CA GLN A 23 13.42 -13.78 -1.57
C GLN A 23 13.35 -13.04 -0.22
N MET A 24 12.49 -12.03 -0.12
CA MET A 24 12.52 -11.08 1.01
C MET A 24 11.88 -11.62 2.30
N GLY A 25 11.19 -12.76 2.24
CA GLY A 25 10.55 -13.37 3.43
C GLY A 25 9.49 -12.47 4.08
N MET A 26 8.84 -11.61 3.29
CA MET A 26 7.73 -10.80 3.76
C MET A 26 6.47 -11.67 3.88
N ASN A 27 5.70 -11.44 4.93
CA ASN A 27 4.33 -11.93 5.03
C ASN A 27 3.42 -10.81 4.51
N VAL A 28 3.02 -10.91 3.25
CA VAL A 28 2.20 -9.89 2.58
C VAL A 28 0.73 -10.10 2.93
N ILE A 29 0.12 -9.10 3.57
CA ILE A 29 -1.28 -9.09 3.97
C ILE A 29 -2.05 -8.20 3.00
N SER A 30 -3.10 -8.73 2.38
CA SER A 30 -3.99 -7.99 1.49
C SER A 30 -5.25 -7.60 2.25
N ALA A 31 -5.35 -6.34 2.66
CA ALA A 31 -6.55 -5.79 3.33
C ALA A 31 -7.59 -5.33 2.30
N LYS A 32 -8.84 -5.13 2.75
CA LYS A 32 -9.98 -4.86 1.86
C LYS A 32 -9.92 -3.49 1.19
N ASP A 33 -9.48 -2.47 1.93
CA ASP A 33 -9.38 -1.09 1.46
C ASP A 33 -8.17 -0.37 2.09
N HIS A 34 -7.92 0.87 1.66
CA HIS A 34 -6.76 1.66 2.11
C HIS A 34 -6.86 2.05 3.59
N GLY A 35 -8.05 2.31 4.10
CA GLY A 35 -8.26 2.65 5.50
C GLY A 35 -7.98 1.46 6.41
N GLU A 36 -8.47 0.27 6.07
CA GLU A 36 -8.14 -0.96 6.80
C GLU A 36 -6.65 -1.28 6.74
N SER A 37 -6.02 -1.06 5.57
CA SER A 37 -4.57 -1.22 5.39
C SER A 37 -3.79 -0.32 6.35
N PHE A 38 -4.15 0.97 6.41
CA PHE A 38 -3.53 1.92 7.33
C PHE A 38 -3.81 1.58 8.80
N GLN A 39 -5.03 1.15 9.14
CA GLN A 39 -5.34 0.70 10.51
C GLN A 39 -4.51 -0.51 10.94
N MET A 40 -4.18 -1.43 10.04
CA MET A 40 -3.25 -2.53 10.34
C MET A 40 -1.84 -2.02 10.67
N LEU A 41 -1.38 -0.98 9.97
CA LEU A 41 -0.12 -0.31 10.29
C LEU A 41 -0.20 0.44 11.63
N GLU A 42 -1.22 1.27 11.84
CA GLU A 42 -1.43 2.07 13.06
C GLU A 42 -1.58 1.19 14.32
N SER A 43 -2.18 0.01 14.19
CA SER A 43 -2.31 -0.97 15.28
C SER A 43 -1.09 -1.86 15.50
N GLY A 44 -0.03 -1.73 14.69
CA GLY A 44 1.18 -2.54 14.78
C GLY A 44 1.03 -3.98 14.27
N ARG A 45 -0.07 -4.31 13.57
CA ARG A 45 -0.26 -5.63 12.92
C ARG A 45 0.63 -5.81 11.69
N ALA A 46 0.98 -4.70 11.03
CA ALA A 46 1.97 -4.63 9.96
C ALA A 46 3.06 -3.60 10.30
N VAL A 47 4.26 -3.76 9.73
CA VAL A 47 5.39 -2.83 9.93
C VAL A 47 5.53 -1.80 8.82
N ALA A 48 4.83 -2.00 7.70
CA ALA A 48 4.80 -1.09 6.56
C ALA A 48 3.51 -1.30 5.75
N PHE A 49 3.03 -0.23 5.12
CA PHE A 49 1.94 -0.24 4.14
C PHE A 49 2.49 0.19 2.78
N MET A 50 2.43 -0.70 1.78
CA MET A 50 2.83 -0.37 0.41
C MET A 50 1.60 0.03 -0.41
N MET A 51 1.57 1.28 -0.85
CA MET A 51 0.59 1.86 -1.75
C MET A 51 1.18 3.12 -2.43
N ASP A 52 0.42 3.69 -3.33
CA ASP A 52 0.70 4.94 -4.04
C ASP A 52 0.91 6.10 -3.04
N ASP A 53 1.90 6.94 -3.29
CA ASP A 53 2.35 8.00 -2.38
C ASP A 53 1.24 9.00 -2.00
N ALA A 54 0.41 9.40 -2.96
CA ALA A 54 -0.74 10.27 -2.73
C ALA A 54 -1.78 9.63 -1.80
N LEU A 55 -2.02 8.31 -1.93
CA LEU A 55 -2.93 7.58 -1.05
C LEU A 55 -2.34 7.39 0.35
N LEU A 56 -1.04 7.12 0.44
CA LEU A 56 -0.33 7.07 1.73
C LEU A 56 -0.43 8.41 2.46
N ALA A 57 -0.16 9.53 1.77
CA ALA A 57 -0.29 10.87 2.34
C ALA A 57 -1.73 11.18 2.77
N GLY A 58 -2.72 10.69 2.01
CA GLY A 58 -4.13 10.80 2.35
C GLY A 58 -4.51 10.05 3.63
N GLU A 59 -3.99 8.83 3.83
CA GLU A 59 -4.20 8.07 5.06
C GLU A 59 -3.43 8.66 6.25
N GLU A 60 -2.17 9.10 6.03
CA GLU A 60 -1.35 9.81 7.02
C GLU A 60 -2.04 11.07 7.54
N ALA A 61 -2.63 11.88 6.66
CA ALA A 61 -3.36 13.08 7.03
C ALA A 61 -4.60 12.81 7.91
N LYS A 62 -5.15 11.59 7.86
CA LYS A 62 -6.28 11.14 8.68
C LYS A 62 -5.85 10.43 9.97
N ALA A 63 -4.56 10.15 10.13
CA ALA A 63 -4.02 9.40 11.26
C ALA A 63 -4.22 10.16 12.58
N LYS A 64 -4.23 9.43 13.70
CA LYS A 64 -4.33 10.06 15.03
C LYS A 64 -3.11 10.93 15.36
N LYS A 65 -1.96 10.54 14.85
CA LYS A 65 -0.67 11.22 15.00
C LYS A 65 0.06 11.17 13.64
N PRO A 66 -0.18 12.14 12.75
CA PRO A 66 0.45 12.16 11.43
C PRO A 66 1.98 12.14 11.50
N ASP A 67 2.56 12.89 12.45
CA ASP A 67 4.02 13.00 12.63
C ASP A 67 4.73 11.68 13.03
N ASP A 68 3.98 10.64 13.41
CA ASP A 68 4.53 9.32 13.72
C ASP A 68 4.82 8.49 12.45
N TRP A 69 4.40 8.96 11.27
CA TRP A 69 4.49 8.24 10.00
C TRP A 69 5.47 8.91 9.04
N VAL A 70 6.06 8.10 8.16
CA VAL A 70 6.97 8.58 7.11
C VAL A 70 6.74 7.78 5.83
N ILE A 71 6.50 8.49 4.73
CA ILE A 71 6.52 7.91 3.38
C ILE A 71 7.97 7.79 2.95
N THR A 72 8.43 6.58 2.63
CA THR A 72 9.84 6.29 2.37
C THR A 72 10.02 5.18 1.33
N GLY A 73 11.27 4.95 0.93
CA GLY A 73 11.68 3.96 -0.06
C GLY A 73 11.73 4.52 -1.48
N THR A 74 12.33 3.74 -2.38
CA THR A 74 12.35 4.05 -3.82
C THR A 74 11.00 3.68 -4.44
N PRO A 75 10.40 4.53 -5.30
CA PRO A 75 9.19 4.17 -6.03
C PRO A 75 9.38 2.87 -6.84
N GLN A 76 8.38 1.99 -6.80
CA GLN A 76 8.42 0.70 -7.51
C GLN A 76 7.68 0.75 -8.86
N SER A 77 6.85 1.76 -9.07
CA SER A 77 6.12 2.04 -10.30
C SER A 77 5.82 3.54 -10.40
N PHE A 78 5.45 3.98 -11.61
CA PHE A 78 4.83 5.27 -11.86
C PHE A 78 3.49 5.00 -12.55
N GLU A 79 2.40 5.40 -11.92
CA GLU A 79 1.04 5.01 -12.33
C GLU A 79 0.21 6.26 -12.63
N ALA A 80 -0.47 6.25 -13.78
CA ALA A 80 -1.33 7.36 -14.20
C ALA A 80 -2.76 7.12 -13.74
N TYR A 81 -3.31 8.04 -12.96
CA TYR A 81 -4.70 7.98 -12.53
C TYR A 81 -5.64 8.48 -13.62
N ALA A 82 -6.76 7.80 -13.80
CA ALA A 82 -7.77 8.14 -14.79
C ALA A 82 -9.17 7.74 -14.32
N CYS A 83 -10.19 8.44 -14.82
CA CYS A 83 -11.56 7.99 -14.71
C CYS A 83 -11.75 6.72 -15.54
N MET A 84 -12.30 5.67 -14.93
CA MET A 84 -12.61 4.42 -15.64
C MET A 84 -14.04 4.47 -16.16
N VAL A 85 -14.21 4.20 -17.46
CA VAL A 85 -15.50 4.03 -18.14
C VAL A 85 -15.53 2.68 -18.85
N ARG A 86 -16.71 2.20 -19.26
CA ARG A 86 -16.78 0.97 -20.06
C ARG A 86 -16.17 1.22 -21.44
N LYS A 87 -15.61 0.17 -22.03
CA LYS A 87 -15.07 0.22 -23.38
C LYS A 87 -16.20 0.48 -24.39
N GLY A 88 -16.11 1.59 -25.12
CA GLY A 88 -17.06 1.96 -26.18
C GLY A 88 -18.28 2.78 -25.72
N ASP A 89 -18.32 3.19 -24.45
CA ASP A 89 -19.20 4.29 -24.00
C ASP A 89 -18.76 5.63 -24.60
#